data_AF-A0A1F2JRP0-F1
#
_entry.id   AF-A0A1F2JRP0-F1
#
_cell.length_a   1.000
_cell.length_b   1.000
_cell.length_c   1.000
_cell.angle_alpha   90.00
_cell.angle_beta   90.00
_cell.angle_gamma   90.00
#
_symmetry.space_group_name_H-M   'P 1'
#
loop_
_entity.id
_entity.type
_entity.pdbx_description
1 polymer ?
#
loop_
_entity_poly.entity_id
_entity_poly.type
_entity_poly.pdbx_seq_one_letter_code
_entity_poly.pdbx_strand_id
1 'polypeptide(L)'
;MNASKLVFSDDGDNFRIISVDNQQDVLVVYVQSTTQSAVCSNCCITSKRIHSYYTRKIADLPVFGKTSRIILRSRKFYCHQDECPFKIFTERLESHFRPYKRRTERLESKIRQLGLLAGGRPAQRICTILSIPTSDTTILRLIEKSDFSPAKGVEKFK
;
A
#
# COMPACT_ATOMS: atom_id res chain seq x y z
N MET A 1 16.45 -2.17 -18.69
CA MET A 1 16.14 -2.01 -17.25
C MET A 1 14.87 -2.78 -16.93
N ASN A 2 14.92 -3.72 -15.99
CA ASN A 2 13.75 -4.51 -15.61
C ASN A 2 12.91 -3.73 -14.60
N ALA A 3 11.69 -3.35 -14.96
CA ALA A 3 10.79 -2.56 -14.11
C ALA A 3 10.47 -3.26 -12.77
N SER A 4 10.64 -4.60 -12.68
CA SER A 4 10.42 -5.33 -11.43
C SER A 4 11.33 -4.85 -10.31
N LYS A 5 12.60 -4.58 -10.62
CA LYS A 5 13.61 -4.11 -9.66
C LYS A 5 13.45 -2.64 -9.25
N LEU A 6 12.62 -1.88 -9.96
CA LEU A 6 12.34 -0.47 -9.63
C LEU A 6 11.23 -0.34 -8.58
N VAL A 7 10.40 -1.38 -8.43
CA VAL A 7 9.20 -1.35 -7.57
C VAL A 7 9.34 -2.29 -6.38
N PHE A 8 10.01 -3.43 -6.55
CA PHE A 8 10.19 -4.47 -5.54
C PHE A 8 11.69 -4.74 -5.40
N SER A 9 12.23 -4.45 -4.21
CA SER A 9 13.68 -4.45 -3.93
C SER A 9 14.26 -5.85 -3.79
N ASP A 10 13.43 -6.88 -3.58
CA ASP A 10 13.88 -8.22 -3.19
C ASP A 10 13.63 -9.26 -4.27
N ASP A 11 14.63 -10.12 -4.50
CA ASP A 11 14.53 -11.33 -5.32
C ASP A 11 13.62 -12.42 -4.68
N GLY A 12 13.06 -12.16 -3.48
CA GLY A 12 12.10 -13.01 -2.76
C GLY A 12 10.64 -12.55 -2.85
N ASP A 13 10.36 -11.45 -3.56
CA ASP A 13 9.01 -10.91 -3.65
C ASP A 13 8.14 -11.74 -4.60
N ASN A 14 7.03 -12.27 -4.07
CA ASN A 14 6.05 -13.05 -4.83
C ASN A 14 5.16 -12.15 -5.72
N PHE A 15 5.77 -11.31 -6.55
CA PHE A 15 5.08 -10.42 -7.48
C PHE A 15 5.66 -10.50 -8.88
N ARG A 16 4.77 -10.44 -9.87
CA ARG A 16 5.10 -10.32 -11.28
C ARG A 16 4.50 -9.03 -11.82
N ILE A 17 5.32 -8.22 -12.47
CA ILE A 17 4.81 -7.11 -13.30
C ILE A 17 4.24 -7.71 -14.58
N ILE A 18 2.97 -7.42 -14.85
CA ILE A 18 2.26 -7.84 -16.06
C ILE A 18 2.56 -6.85 -17.19
N SER A 19 2.38 -5.56 -16.90
CA SER A 19 2.56 -4.48 -17.87
C SER A 19 2.76 -3.15 -17.15
N VAL A 20 3.30 -2.19 -17.89
CA VAL A 20 3.41 -0.79 -17.48
C VAL A 20 2.77 0.05 -18.56
N ASP A 21 1.83 0.90 -18.16
CA ASP A 21 1.14 1.84 -19.04
C ASP A 21 1.55 3.26 -18.67
N ASN A 22 2.20 3.94 -19.61
CA ASN A 22 2.74 5.28 -19.44
C ASN A 22 1.82 6.29 -20.13
N GLN A 23 0.89 6.85 -19.35
CA GLN A 23 -0.05 7.85 -19.83
C GLN A 23 0.52 9.26 -19.65
N GLN A 24 -0.21 10.29 -20.08
CA GLN A 24 0.27 11.67 -20.01
C GLN A 24 0.63 12.10 -18.57
N ASP A 25 -0.29 11.93 -17.61
CA ASP A 25 -0.14 12.42 -16.22
C ASP A 25 0.03 11.30 -15.17
N VAL A 26 -0.09 10.03 -15.59
CA VAL A 26 -0.05 8.88 -14.69
C VAL A 26 0.75 7.73 -15.29
N LEU A 27 1.62 7.14 -14.47
CA LEU A 27 2.25 5.85 -14.72
C LEU A 27 1.43 4.77 -13.99
N VAL A 28 0.94 3.78 -14.73
CA VAL A 28 0.17 2.67 -14.18
C VAL A 28 0.97 1.38 -14.28
N VAL A 29 1.25 0.75 -13.15
CA VAL A 29 1.98 -0.53 -13.08
C VAL A 29 1.00 -1.64 -12.73
N TYR A 30 0.83 -2.61 -13.61
CA TYR A 30 0.00 -3.79 -13.36
C TYR A 30 0.84 -4.88 -12.71
N VAL A 31 0.48 -5.24 -11.49
CA VAL A 31 1.22 -6.22 -10.68
C VAL A 31 0.28 -7.36 -10.32
N GLN A 32 0.77 -8.59 -10.41
CA GLN A 32 0.06 -9.77 -9.95
C GLN A 32 0.89 -10.55 -8.94
N SER A 33 0.25 -10.97 -7.85
CA SER A 33 0.88 -11.88 -6.90
C SER A 33 1.23 -13.20 -7.57
N THR A 34 2.35 -13.82 -7.22
CA THR A 34 2.77 -15.17 -7.67
C THR A 34 2.65 -16.22 -6.56
N THR A 35 2.17 -15.86 -5.37
CA THR A 35 1.93 -16.79 -4.26
C THR A 35 1.05 -17.97 -4.68
N GLN A 36 1.49 -19.20 -4.36
CA GLN A 36 0.73 -20.40 -4.69
C GLN A 36 -0.22 -20.83 -3.56
N SER A 37 -0.01 -20.29 -2.36
CA SER A 37 -0.81 -20.55 -1.17
C SER A 37 -0.92 -19.31 -0.31
N ALA A 38 -1.96 -19.25 0.52
CA ALA A 38 -2.09 -18.24 1.56
C ALA A 38 -2.66 -18.84 2.84
N VAL A 39 -2.36 -18.21 3.97
CA VAL A 39 -2.86 -18.58 5.29
C VAL A 39 -4.17 -17.84 5.56
N CYS A 40 -5.20 -18.56 6.00
CA CYS A 40 -6.46 -17.95 6.41
C CYS A 40 -6.23 -17.08 7.65
N SER A 41 -6.61 -15.80 7.60
CA SER A 41 -6.42 -14.87 8.74
C SER A 41 -7.34 -15.13 9.94
N ASN A 42 -8.22 -16.14 9.87
CA ASN A 42 -9.11 -16.50 10.97
C ASN A 42 -8.69 -17.80 11.65
N CYS A 43 -8.57 -18.91 10.90
CA CYS A 43 -8.20 -20.20 11.46
C CYS A 43 -6.72 -20.57 11.28
N CYS A 44 -5.93 -19.70 10.65
CA CYS A 44 -4.50 -19.91 10.39
C CYS A 44 -4.15 -21.14 9.54
N ILE A 45 -5.13 -21.77 8.88
CA ILE A 45 -4.91 -22.90 7.98
C ILE A 45 -4.49 -22.41 6.60
N THR A 46 -3.48 -23.06 6.04
CA THR A 46 -2.97 -22.79 4.70
C THR A 46 -3.90 -23.37 3.65
N SER A 47 -4.23 -22.58 2.62
CA SER A 47 -4.96 -23.04 1.45
C SER A 47 -4.19 -22.77 0.16
N LYS A 48 -4.28 -23.71 -0.77
CA LYS A 48 -3.80 -23.61 -2.16
C LYS A 48 -4.95 -23.45 -3.17
N ARG A 49 -6.20 -23.65 -2.74
CA ARG A 49 -7.36 -23.65 -3.65
C ARG A 49 -7.82 -22.23 -3.93
N ILE A 50 -7.54 -21.77 -5.15
CA ILE A 50 -7.94 -20.44 -5.62
C ILE A 50 -9.46 -20.42 -5.86
N HIS A 51 -10.13 -19.40 -5.33
CA HIS A 51 -11.52 -19.07 -5.61
C HIS A 51 -11.63 -18.12 -6.81
N SER A 52 -11.03 -16.94 -6.68
CA SER A 52 -11.05 -15.90 -7.71
C SER A 52 -9.91 -14.90 -7.50
N TYR A 53 -9.91 -13.83 -8.27
CA TYR A 53 -8.94 -12.75 -8.12
C TYR A 53 -9.61 -11.49 -7.53
N TYR A 54 -8.82 -10.69 -6.85
CA TYR A 54 -9.21 -9.39 -6.32
C TYR A 54 -8.21 -8.33 -6.76
N THR A 55 -8.73 -7.27 -7.39
CA THR A 55 -7.92 -6.16 -7.90
C THR A 55 -8.05 -4.94 -7.01
N ARG A 56 -6.93 -4.33 -6.62
CA ARG A 56 -6.87 -3.07 -5.88
C ARG A 56 -6.04 -2.03 -6.62
N LYS A 57 -6.41 -0.76 -6.42
CA LYS A 57 -5.66 0.41 -6.89
C LYS A 57 -4.91 1.03 -5.70
N ILE A 58 -3.60 1.13 -5.82
CA ILE A 58 -2.72 1.61 -4.75
C ILE A 58 -1.89 2.76 -5.33
N ALA A 59 -2.02 3.95 -4.76
CA ALA A 59 -1.19 5.08 -5.15
C ALA A 59 0.22 4.90 -4.61
N ASP A 60 1.20 5.36 -5.37
CA ASP A 60 2.61 5.20 -5.06
C ASP A 60 3.42 6.48 -5.33
N LEU A 61 4.72 6.47 -5.01
CA LEU A 61 5.56 7.64 -5.27
C LEU A 61 5.55 8.00 -6.77
N PRO A 62 5.48 9.31 -7.09
CA PRO A 62 5.57 9.83 -8.44
C PRO A 62 6.80 9.32 -9.19
N VAL A 63 6.66 9.17 -10.51
CA VAL A 63 7.72 8.71 -11.39
C VAL A 63 7.79 9.63 -12.60
N PHE A 64 8.97 10.18 -12.90
CA PHE A 64 9.19 11.12 -14.00
C PHE A 64 8.20 12.31 -14.02
N GLY A 65 7.92 12.89 -12.85
CA GLY A 65 6.97 14.00 -12.71
C GLY A 65 5.50 13.62 -12.84
N LYS A 66 5.18 12.34 -13.04
CA LYS A 66 3.81 11.84 -13.16
C LYS A 66 3.35 11.22 -11.86
N THR A 67 2.04 11.26 -11.62
CA THR A 67 1.45 10.43 -10.56
C THR A 67 1.71 8.94 -10.85
N SER A 68 1.80 8.11 -9.81
CA SER A 68 2.03 6.67 -9.99
C SER A 68 0.95 5.86 -9.30
N ARG A 69 0.53 4.77 -9.96
CA ARG A 69 -0.49 3.86 -9.43
C ARG A 69 -0.17 2.40 -9.75
N ILE A 70 -0.24 1.58 -8.72
CA ILE A 70 -0.16 0.12 -8.81
C ILE A 70 -1.57 -0.45 -8.91
N ILE A 71 -1.82 -1.26 -9.94
CA ILE A 71 -3.01 -2.10 -10.07
C ILE A 71 -2.59 -3.50 -9.63
N LEU A 72 -2.88 -3.84 -8.37
CA LEU A 72 -2.51 -5.11 -7.77
C LEU A 72 -3.63 -6.13 -7.95
N ARG A 73 -3.34 -7.21 -8.69
CA ARG A 73 -4.18 -8.40 -8.79
C ARG A 73 -3.70 -9.47 -7.81
N SER A 74 -4.46 -9.67 -6.75
CA SER A 74 -4.25 -10.67 -5.71
C SER A 74 -5.25 -11.84 -5.84
N ARG A 75 -4.97 -12.97 -5.21
CA ARG A 75 -5.81 -14.17 -5.19
C ARG A 75 -6.71 -14.19 -3.95
N LYS A 76 -7.94 -14.67 -4.15
CA LYS A 76 -8.82 -15.16 -3.10
C LYS A 76 -8.71 -16.67 -3.04
N PHE A 77 -8.67 -17.24 -1.84
CA PHE A 77 -8.59 -18.66 -1.58
C PHE A 77 -9.83 -19.15 -0.84
N TYR A 78 -10.19 -20.41 -1.06
CA TYR A 78 -11.17 -21.10 -0.22
C TYR A 78 -10.52 -21.52 1.11
N CYS A 79 -11.24 -21.36 2.22
CA CYS A 79 -10.88 -22.02 3.46
C CYS A 79 -11.60 -23.36 3.55
N HIS A 80 -10.85 -24.42 3.86
CA HIS A 80 -11.38 -25.78 3.97
C HIS A 80 -11.74 -26.18 5.40
N GLN A 81 -11.51 -25.30 6.38
CA GLN A 81 -11.90 -25.57 7.76
C GLN A 81 -13.41 -25.36 7.92
N ASP A 82 -14.11 -26.41 8.32
CA ASP A 82 -15.57 -26.40 8.44
C ASP A 82 -16.06 -25.42 9.50
N GLU A 83 -15.38 -25.35 10.64
CA GLU A 83 -15.68 -24.44 11.74
C GLU A 83 -15.26 -22.99 11.45
N CYS A 84 -14.49 -22.74 10.39
CA CYS A 84 -14.04 -21.39 10.08
C CYS A 84 -15.18 -20.56 9.45
N PRO A 85 -15.56 -19.41 10.04
CA PRO A 85 -16.57 -18.52 9.47
C PRO A 85 -16.13 -17.93 8.13
N PHE A 86 -14.81 -17.80 7.90
CA PHE A 86 -14.28 -17.32 6.63
C PHE A 86 -14.18 -18.48 5.65
N LYS A 87 -15.15 -18.62 4.75
CA LYS A 87 -15.09 -19.62 3.64
C LYS A 87 -14.24 -19.15 2.46
N ILE A 88 -14.07 -17.85 2.30
CA ILE A 88 -13.20 -17.24 1.29
C ILE A 88 -12.38 -16.15 1.97
N PHE A 89 -11.07 -16.12 1.71
CA PHE A 89 -10.19 -15.07 2.20
C PHE A 89 -9.25 -14.59 1.10
N THR A 90 -8.74 -13.37 1.22
CA THR A 90 -7.72 -12.83 0.30
C THR A 90 -6.34 -13.03 0.90
N GLU A 91 -5.35 -13.35 0.07
CA GLU A 91 -3.96 -13.38 0.52
C GLU A 91 -3.53 -12.07 1.19
N ARG A 92 -2.67 -12.18 2.21
CA ARG A 92 -2.10 -11.05 2.94
C ARG A 92 -0.70 -10.80 2.41
N LEU A 93 -0.45 -9.57 1.97
CA LEU A 93 0.78 -9.15 1.30
C LEU A 93 1.45 -8.07 2.17
N GLU A 94 1.73 -8.41 3.43
CA GLU A 94 1.95 -7.42 4.50
C GLU A 94 3.21 -6.58 4.32
N SER A 95 4.23 -7.12 3.65
CA SER A 95 5.48 -6.41 3.35
C SER A 95 5.27 -5.19 2.45
N HIS A 96 4.41 -5.31 1.43
CA HIS A 96 4.26 -4.27 0.39
C HIS A 96 2.86 -3.64 0.33
N PHE A 97 1.83 -4.44 0.55
CA PHE A 97 0.43 -4.08 0.30
C PHE A 97 -0.47 -4.48 1.47
N ARG A 98 -0.33 -3.72 2.56
CA ARG A 98 -1.16 -3.88 3.76
C ARG A 98 -2.67 -3.87 3.40
N PRO A 99 -3.47 -4.71 4.07
CA PRO A 99 -4.93 -4.74 3.88
C PRO A 99 -5.56 -3.35 4.02
N TYR A 100 -6.56 -3.06 3.19
CA TYR A 100 -7.34 -1.80 3.16
C TYR A 100 -6.55 -0.51 2.84
N LYS A 101 -5.22 -0.51 2.91
CA LYS A 101 -4.39 0.63 2.53
C LYS A 101 -4.49 0.88 1.03
N ARG A 102 -4.68 2.15 0.66
CA ARG A 102 -4.79 2.63 -0.73
C ARG A 102 -3.54 3.36 -1.21
N ARG A 103 -2.51 3.41 -0.36
CA ARG A 103 -1.20 4.02 -0.62
C ARG A 103 -0.12 3.04 -0.18
N THR A 104 1.02 3.04 -0.85
CA THR A 104 2.20 2.35 -0.36
C THR A 104 2.70 3.01 0.93
N GLU A 105 3.35 2.24 1.80
CA GLU A 105 3.89 2.78 3.06
C GLU A 105 4.95 3.86 2.77
N ARG A 106 5.76 3.69 1.72
CA ARG A 106 6.74 4.69 1.29
C ARG A 106 6.10 6.02 0.87
N LEU A 107 4.96 5.99 0.18
CA LEU A 107 4.21 7.21 -0.16
C LEU A 107 3.61 7.85 1.09
N GLU A 108 2.96 7.05 1.95
CA GLU A 108 2.34 7.54 3.19
C GLU A 108 3.37 8.18 4.12
N SER A 109 4.56 7.58 4.25
CA SER A 109 5.70 8.10 5.00
C SER A 109 6.18 9.44 4.48
N LYS A 110 6.31 9.63 3.16
CA LYS A 110 6.71 10.91 2.56
C LYS A 110 5.66 12.01 2.78
N ILE A 111 4.38 11.69 2.63
CA ILE A 111 3.29 12.63 2.91
C ILE A 111 3.33 13.05 4.40
N ARG A 112 3.52 12.09 5.31
CA ARG A 112 3.65 12.34 6.75
C ARG A 112 4.84 13.27 7.06
N GLN A 113 6.02 12.98 6.50
CA GLN A 113 7.21 13.82 6.69
C GLN A 113 6.97 15.26 6.22
N LEU A 114 6.38 15.45 5.04
CA LEU A 114 6.04 16.80 4.54
C LEU A 114 5.03 17.49 5.46
N GLY A 115 4.04 16.76 5.95
CA GLY A 115 3.08 17.27 6.91
C GLY A 115 3.70 17.71 8.23
N LEU A 116 4.67 16.96 8.76
CA LEU A 116 5.39 17.32 9.97
C LEU A 116 6.27 18.56 9.79
N LEU A 117 6.87 18.72 8.62
CA LEU A 117 7.77 19.84 8.32
C LEU A 117 7.02 21.13 7.99
N ALA A 118 5.91 21.03 7.26
CA ALA A 118 5.23 22.19 6.65
C ALA A 118 3.78 22.38 7.13
N GLY A 119 3.22 21.48 7.93
CA GLY A 119 1.83 21.52 8.37
C GLY A 119 0.83 21.06 7.30
N GLY A 120 -0.45 21.44 7.41
CA GLY A 120 -1.51 20.98 6.50
C GLY A 120 -1.42 21.56 5.08
N ARG A 121 -1.96 22.77 4.88
CA ARG A 121 -2.07 23.40 3.54
C ARG A 121 -0.72 23.63 2.83
N PRO A 122 0.37 24.05 3.50
CA PRO A 122 1.66 24.18 2.84
C PRO A 122 2.18 22.82 2.34
N ALA A 123 2.06 21.75 3.13
CA ALA A 123 2.43 20.42 2.67
C ALA A 123 1.57 19.92 1.50
N GLN A 124 0.26 20.25 1.48
CA GLN A 124 -0.59 19.97 0.31
C GLN A 124 -0.03 20.63 -0.95
N ARG A 125 0.34 21.92 -0.90
CA ARG A 125 0.91 22.63 -2.06
C ARG A 125 2.22 21.98 -2.53
N ILE A 126 3.10 21.60 -1.59
CA ILE A 126 4.34 20.88 -1.91
C ILE A 126 4.01 19.52 -2.55
N CYS A 127 3.05 18.77 -2.02
CA CYS A 127 2.61 17.51 -2.60
C CYS A 127 2.10 17.70 -4.03
N THR A 128 1.33 18.76 -4.32
CA THR A 128 0.89 19.09 -5.69
C THR A 128 2.07 19.33 -6.63
N ILE A 129 3.09 20.09 -6.21
CA ILE A 129 4.31 20.34 -7.00
C ILE A 129 5.05 19.03 -7.30
N LEU A 130 5.02 18.09 -6.36
CA LEU A 130 5.65 16.78 -6.48
C LEU A 130 4.76 15.73 -7.18
N SER A 131 3.61 16.10 -7.75
CA SER A 131 2.67 15.14 -8.37
C SER A 131 2.12 14.08 -7.40
N ILE A 132 1.88 14.46 -6.15
CA ILE A 132 1.24 13.66 -5.11
C ILE A 132 -0.15 14.24 -4.80
N PRO A 133 -1.24 13.68 -5.35
CA PRO A 133 -2.59 14.20 -5.10
C PRO A 133 -3.06 13.81 -3.69
N THR A 134 -2.97 14.76 -2.75
CA THR A 134 -3.41 14.58 -1.36
C THR A 134 -3.95 15.91 -0.80
N SER A 135 -4.91 15.84 0.13
CA SER A 135 -5.45 17.03 0.79
C SER A 135 -4.74 17.31 2.12
N ASP A 136 -4.78 18.56 2.57
CA ASP A 136 -4.36 19.00 3.91
C ASP A 136 -5.03 18.18 5.01
N THR A 137 -6.33 17.94 4.90
CA THR A 137 -7.11 17.08 5.81
C THR A 137 -6.59 15.64 5.82
N THR A 138 -6.14 15.10 4.69
CA THR A 138 -5.53 13.77 4.64
C THR A 138 -4.17 13.76 5.31
N ILE A 139 -3.36 14.80 5.09
CA ILE A 139 -2.06 14.99 5.73
C ILE A 139 -2.22 15.07 7.24
N LEU A 140 -3.09 15.93 7.75
CA LEU A 140 -3.33 16.10 9.19
C LEU A 140 -3.80 14.81 9.85
N ARG A 141 -4.71 14.04 9.21
CA ARG A 141 -5.11 12.72 9.71
C ARG A 141 -3.96 11.70 9.73
N LEU A 142 -3.02 11.79 8.79
CA LEU A 142 -1.84 10.91 8.80
C LEU A 142 -0.89 11.26 9.94
N ILE A 143 -0.71 12.55 10.22
CA ILE A 143 0.06 13.03 11.37
C ILE A 143 -0.62 12.57 12.65
N GLU A 144 -1.91 12.84 12.84
CA GLU A 144 -2.68 12.46 14.03
C GLU A 144 -2.59 10.96 14.36
N LYS A 145 -2.59 10.11 13.34
CA LYS A 145 -2.45 8.65 13.48
C LYS A 145 -1.01 8.17 13.69
N SER A 146 -0.05 9.08 13.71
CA SER A 146 1.35 8.72 13.93
C SER A 146 1.62 8.65 15.42
N ASP A 147 2.31 7.59 15.84
CA ASP A 147 2.76 7.48 17.21
C ASP A 147 3.91 8.47 17.43
N PHE A 148 3.62 9.56 18.14
CA PHE A 148 4.66 10.47 18.63
C PHE A 148 5.03 10.06 20.05
N SER A 149 6.33 9.89 20.28
CA SER A 149 6.84 9.94 21.65
C SER A 149 6.60 11.36 22.18
N PRO A 150 6.12 11.52 23.43
CA PRO A 150 6.02 12.83 24.02
C PRO A 150 7.38 13.53 23.96
N ALA A 151 7.37 14.83 23.67
CA ALA A 151 8.59 15.62 23.69
C ALA A 151 9.25 15.48 25.08
N LYS A 152 10.58 15.43 25.12
CA LYS A 152 11.32 15.38 26.38
C LYS A 152 10.87 16.54 27.26
N GLY A 153 10.38 16.23 28.47
CA GLY A 153 9.89 17.21 29.44
C GLY A 153 8.37 17.45 29.45
N VAL A 154 7.58 16.76 28.62
CA VAL A 154 6.11 16.80 28.70
C VAL A 154 5.60 15.59 29.47
N GLU A 155 5.32 15.76 30.77
CA GLU A 155 4.54 14.79 31.53
C GLU A 155 3.09 14.81 31.03
N LYS A 156 2.51 13.64 30.76
CA LYS A 156 1.08 13.55 30.40
C LYS A 156 0.28 14.08 31.58
N PHE A 157 -0.44 15.19 31.39
CA PHE A 157 -1.43 15.65 32.36
C PHE A 157 -2.45 14.52 32.59
N LYS A 158 -2.57 14.12 33.86
CA LYS A 158 -3.54 13.11 34.34
C LYS A 158 -4.97 13.60 34.16
#